data_AF-A0A9X2FB22-F1
#
_entry.id   AF-A0A9X2FB22-F1
#
_cell.length_a   1.000
_cell.length_b   1.000
_cell.length_c   1.000
_cell.angle_alpha   90.00
_cell.angle_beta   90.00
_cell.angle_gamma   90.00
#
_symmetry.space_group_name_H-M   'P 1'
#
loop_
_entity.id
_entity.type
_entity.pdbx_description
1 polymer ?
#
loop_
_entity_poly.entity_id
_entity_poly.type
_entity_poly.pdbx_seq_one_letter_code
_entity_poly.pdbx_strand_id
1 'polypeptide(L)'
;MGKREEVMTLLKECVQEYSEQSGQELAIQEDTPLIGPEATVDSLGLVMVITSFEAQLNDKYGTELVLANEKAMSMRNSPFRSLNALTDYAVSLLDEAGAAA
;
A
#
# COMPACT_ATOMS: atom_id res chain seq x y z
N MET A 1 -5.91 10.64 -15.40
CA MET A 1 -5.95 9.65 -14.30
C MET A 1 -6.14 10.42 -13.02
N GLY A 2 -7.03 9.96 -12.14
CA GLY A 2 -7.16 10.52 -10.79
C GLY A 2 -6.03 10.03 -9.88
N LYS A 3 -5.70 10.81 -8.82
CA LYS A 3 -4.66 10.48 -7.82
C LYS A 3 -4.79 9.03 -7.31
N ARG A 4 -6.02 8.57 -7.02
CA ARG A 4 -6.33 7.20 -6.59
C ARG A 4 -5.92 6.13 -7.61
N GLU A 5 -6.17 6.34 -8.90
CA GLU A 5 -5.84 5.37 -9.93
C GLU A 5 -4.33 5.20 -10.07
N GLU A 6 -3.57 6.29 -9.96
CA GLU A 6 -2.11 6.24 -9.99
C GLU A 6 -1.54 5.50 -8.79
N VAL A 7 -2.04 5.84 -7.59
CA VAL A 7 -1.65 5.18 -6.34
C VAL A 7 -1.98 3.68 -6.40
N MET A 8 -3.14 3.30 -6.94
CA MET A 8 -3.50 1.89 -7.09
C MET A 8 -2.63 1.17 -8.13
N THR A 9 -2.23 1.87 -9.20
CA THR A 9 -1.32 1.31 -10.21
C THR A 9 0.05 1.01 -9.60
N LEU A 10 0.64 1.98 -8.90
CA LEU A 10 1.91 1.81 -8.21
C LEU A 10 1.88 0.66 -7.20
N LEU A 11 0.77 0.53 -6.47
CA LEU A 11 0.60 -0.57 -5.51
C LEU A 11 0.56 -1.93 -6.20
N LYS A 12 -0.16 -2.04 -7.34
CA LYS A 12 -0.20 -3.26 -8.15
C LYS A 12 1.18 -3.61 -8.71
N GLU A 13 1.93 -2.61 -9.16
CA GLU A 13 3.31 -2.79 -9.62
C GLU A 13 4.19 -3.34 -8.50
N CYS A 14 4.16 -2.76 -7.30
CA CYS A 14 4.93 -3.26 -6.14
C CYS A 14 4.58 -4.71 -5.78
N VAL A 15 3.31 -5.07 -5.81
CA VAL A 15 2.85 -6.44 -5.55
C VAL A 15 3.37 -7.40 -6.62
N GLN A 16 3.30 -7.01 -7.89
CA GLN A 16 3.78 -7.83 -8.99
C GLN A 16 5.29 -8.04 -8.91
N GLU A 17 6.05 -6.98 -8.64
CA GLU A 17 7.50 -7.05 -8.44
C GLU A 17 7.85 -8.02 -7.30
N TYR A 18 7.14 -7.93 -6.16
CA TYR A 18 7.34 -8.85 -5.05
C TYR A 18 6.97 -10.29 -5.42
N SER A 19 5.88 -10.50 -6.16
CA SER A 19 5.44 -11.81 -6.66
C SER A 19 6.51 -12.45 -7.55
N GLU A 20 7.08 -11.68 -8.48
CA GLU A 20 8.16 -12.11 -9.37
C GLU A 20 9.46 -12.41 -8.60
N GLN A 21 9.83 -11.56 -7.63
CA GLN A 21 11.04 -11.73 -6.81
C GLN A 21 10.96 -12.91 -5.83
N SER A 22 9.80 -13.10 -5.20
CA SER A 22 9.57 -14.21 -4.26
C SER A 22 9.35 -15.54 -4.96
N GLY A 23 9.07 -15.52 -6.28
CA GLY A 23 8.65 -16.69 -7.04
C GLY A 23 7.28 -17.23 -6.62
N GLN A 24 6.50 -16.44 -5.87
CA GLN A 24 5.13 -16.77 -5.48
C GLN A 24 4.16 -16.07 -6.42
N GLU A 25 3.24 -16.79 -7.06
CA GLU A 25 2.14 -16.18 -7.79
C GLU A 25 1.08 -15.65 -6.80
N LEU A 26 1.14 -14.35 -6.51
CA LEU A 26 0.21 -13.71 -5.59
C LEU A 26 -0.96 -13.13 -6.38
N ALA A 27 -2.08 -13.84 -6.38
CA ALA A 27 -3.33 -13.36 -6.97
C ALA A 27 -4.02 -12.34 -6.05
N ILE A 28 -3.43 -11.15 -5.89
CA ILE A 28 -4.01 -10.08 -5.07
C ILE A 28 -4.97 -9.23 -5.91
N GLN A 29 -6.25 -9.23 -5.53
CA GLN A 29 -7.27 -8.36 -6.11
C GLN A 29 -7.52 -7.14 -5.21
N GLU A 30 -8.23 -6.15 -5.75
CA GLU A 30 -8.49 -4.86 -5.09
C GLU A 30 -9.21 -5.02 -3.72
N ASP A 31 -10.00 -6.09 -3.60
CA ASP A 31 -10.73 -6.46 -2.39
C ASP A 31 -10.06 -7.58 -1.57
N THR A 32 -8.93 -8.12 -2.05
CA THR A 32 -8.22 -9.20 -1.36
C THR A 32 -7.67 -8.72 -0.02
N PRO A 33 -7.90 -9.48 1.07
CA PRO A 33 -7.35 -9.15 2.36
C PRO A 33 -5.82 -9.30 2.38
N LEU A 34 -5.11 -8.28 2.87
CA LEU A 34 -3.65 -8.31 3.01
C LEU A 34 -3.20 -8.70 4.42
N ILE A 35 -4.09 -8.64 5.41
CA ILE A 35 -3.83 -9.01 6.80
C ILE A 35 -4.85 -10.02 7.31
N GLY A 36 -4.43 -10.85 8.26
CA GLY A 36 -5.28 -11.82 8.93
C GLY A 36 -5.16 -13.24 8.40
N PRO A 37 -5.97 -14.18 8.92
CA PRO A 37 -5.88 -15.61 8.59
C PRO A 37 -6.26 -15.94 7.14
N GLU A 38 -6.96 -15.03 6.46
CA GLU A 38 -7.37 -15.16 5.04
C GLU A 38 -6.42 -14.40 4.09
N ALA A 39 -5.34 -13.81 4.61
CA ALA A 39 -4.40 -13.04 3.80
C ALA A 39 -3.61 -13.95 2.86
N THR A 40 -3.51 -13.51 1.60
CA THR A 40 -2.75 -14.24 0.57
C THR A 40 -1.25 -13.95 0.66
N VAL A 41 -0.86 -12.87 1.35
CA VAL A 41 0.53 -12.45 1.53
C VAL A 41 0.95 -12.63 2.98
N ASP A 42 2.14 -13.18 3.20
CA ASP A 42 2.74 -13.28 4.52
C ASP A 42 3.10 -11.91 5.09
N SER A 43 3.27 -11.82 6.41
CA SER A 43 3.62 -10.55 7.08
C SER A 43 4.88 -9.90 6.51
N LEU A 44 5.87 -10.70 6.09
CA LEU A 44 7.10 -10.17 5.47
C LEU A 44 6.84 -9.62 4.06
N GLY A 45 6.04 -10.31 3.26
CA GLY A 45 5.70 -9.87 1.91
C GLY A 45 4.89 -8.58 1.93
N LEU A 46 3.97 -8.46 2.88
CA LEU A 46 3.24 -7.21 3.12
C LEU A 46 4.19 -6.05 3.41
N VAL A 47 5.17 -6.25 4.30
CA VAL A 47 6.17 -5.21 4.65
C VAL A 47 7.01 -4.84 3.43
N MET A 48 7.46 -5.81 2.62
CA MET A 48 8.24 -5.56 1.39
C MET A 48 7.46 -4.73 0.37
N VAL A 49 6.19 -5.09 0.12
CA VAL A 49 5.29 -4.37 -0.79
C VAL A 49 5.04 -2.96 -0.28
N ILE A 50 4.70 -2.80 1.00
CA ILE A 50 4.44 -1.48 1.60
C ILE A 50 5.69 -0.59 1.50
N THR A 51 6.87 -1.11 1.85
CA THR A 51 8.12 -0.33 1.83
C THR A 51 8.45 0.16 0.41
N SER A 52 8.30 -0.72 -0.58
CA SER A 52 8.53 -0.37 -2.00
C SER A 52 7.50 0.67 -2.47
N PHE A 53 6.24 0.51 -2.06
CA PHE A 53 5.17 1.42 -2.40
C PHE A 53 5.33 2.79 -1.74
N GLU A 54 5.71 2.85 -0.47
CA GLU A 54 6.07 4.09 0.23
C GLU A 54 7.19 4.82 -0.50
N ALA A 55 8.26 4.11 -0.86
CA ALA A 55 9.39 4.68 -1.58
C ALA A 55 8.96 5.29 -2.93
N GLN A 56 8.17 4.55 -3.71
CA GLN A 56 7.67 5.04 -5.00
C GLN A 56 6.71 6.24 -4.85
N LEU A 57 5.83 6.23 -3.85
CA LEU A 57 4.96 7.37 -3.57
C LEU A 57 5.77 8.60 -3.19
N ASN A 58 6.73 8.43 -2.29
CA ASN A 58 7.57 9.50 -1.80
C ASN A 58 8.44 10.11 -2.90
N ASP A 59 9.03 9.27 -3.76
CA ASP A 59 9.80 9.73 -4.92
C ASP A 59 8.90 10.46 -5.94
N LYS A 60 7.73 9.90 -6.25
CA LYS A 60 6.81 10.45 -7.26
C LYS A 60 6.16 11.76 -6.83
N TYR A 61 5.73 11.86 -5.57
CA TYR A 61 5.02 13.03 -5.04
C TYR A 61 5.94 13.99 -4.27
N GLY A 62 7.21 13.62 -4.06
CA GLY A 62 8.16 14.42 -3.29
C GLY A 62 7.80 14.54 -1.81
N THR A 63 7.18 13.49 -1.24
CA THR A 63 6.72 13.44 0.15
C THR A 63 7.56 12.49 1.00
N GLU A 64 7.41 12.52 2.32
CA GLU A 64 8.02 11.56 3.26
C GLU A 64 6.94 10.84 4.08
N LEU A 65 6.01 10.19 3.39
CA LEU A 65 4.91 9.46 4.00
C LEU A 65 5.35 8.08 4.49
N VAL A 66 4.80 7.70 5.63
CA VAL A 66 4.95 6.36 6.23
C VAL A 66 3.55 5.75 6.38
N LEU A 67 3.21 4.82 5.49
CA LEU A 67 2.06 3.93 5.54
C LEU A 67 2.11 3.01 6.76
N ALA A 68 3.28 2.44 7.07
CA ALA A 68 3.49 1.51 8.19
C ALA A 68 3.63 2.19 9.57
N ASN A 69 2.89 3.27 9.81
CA ASN A 69 2.94 4.02 11.08
C ASN A 69 2.06 3.36 12.17
N GLU A 70 2.38 3.56 13.45
CA GLU A 70 1.60 3.09 14.61
C GLU A 70 0.11 3.47 14.54
N LYS A 71 -0.19 4.62 13.91
CA LYS A 71 -1.57 5.03 13.58
C LYS A 71 -2.29 4.01 12.70
N ALA A 72 -1.67 3.56 11.60
CA ALA A 72 -2.27 2.58 10.69
C ALA A 72 -2.51 1.21 11.37
N MET A 73 -1.63 0.84 12.29
CA MET A 73 -1.73 -0.40 13.09
C MET A 73 -2.80 -0.31 14.19
N SER A 74 -3.00 0.86 14.79
CA SER A 74 -3.98 1.10 15.87
C SER A 74 -5.35 1.55 15.36
N MET A 75 -5.49 1.87 14.07
CA MET A 75 -6.76 2.25 13.49
C MET A 75 -7.72 1.07 13.46
N ARG A 76 -8.92 1.28 14.03
CA ARG A 76 -10.03 0.31 14.03
C ARG A 76 -10.44 -0.14 12.62
N ASN A 77 -10.12 0.67 11.60
CA ASN A 77 -10.13 0.34 10.18
C ASN A 77 -8.68 0.33 9.67
N SER A 78 -7.98 -0.80 9.82
CA SER A 78 -6.60 -0.89 9.36
C SER A 78 -6.54 -0.73 7.83
N PRO A 79 -5.68 0.17 7.29
CA PRO A 79 -5.57 0.40 5.85
C PRO A 79 -5.01 -0.83 5.12
N PHE A 80 -4.40 -1.77 5.84
CA PHE A 80 -3.90 -3.04 5.31
C PHE A 80 -5.00 -4.09 5.16
N ARG A 81 -6.27 -3.76 5.40
CA ARG A 81 -7.36 -4.75 5.22
C ARG A 81 -7.56 -5.17 3.77
N SER A 82 -7.23 -4.34 2.79
CA SER A 82 -7.36 -4.61 1.36
C SER A 82 -6.60 -3.57 0.54
N LEU A 83 -6.27 -3.89 -0.72
CA LEU A 83 -5.59 -2.94 -1.62
C LEU A 83 -6.39 -1.63 -1.79
N ASN A 84 -7.72 -1.73 -1.85
CA ASN A 84 -8.60 -0.56 -1.91
C ASN A 84 -8.45 0.35 -0.69
N ALA A 85 -8.42 -0.24 0.51
CA ALA A 85 -8.26 0.53 1.76
C ALA A 85 -6.86 1.14 1.85
N LEU A 86 -5.83 0.41 1.41
CA LEU A 86 -4.46 0.91 1.41
C LEU A 86 -4.29 2.07 0.43
N THR A 87 -4.88 1.96 -0.76
CA THR A 87 -4.91 3.02 -1.76
C THR A 87 -5.62 4.26 -1.23
N ASP A 88 -6.80 4.10 -0.63
CA ASP A 88 -7.58 5.21 -0.06
C ASP A 88 -6.80 5.92 1.05
N TYR A 89 -6.14 5.15 1.90
CA TYR A 89 -5.30 5.66 2.97
C TYR A 89 -4.06 6.41 2.44
N ALA A 90 -3.36 5.85 1.45
CA ALA A 90 -2.22 6.51 0.81
C ALA A 90 -2.64 7.83 0.14
N VAL A 91 -3.79 7.86 -0.54
CA VAL A 91 -4.35 9.09 -1.12
C VAL A 91 -4.65 10.13 -0.04
N SER A 92 -5.25 9.72 1.08
CA SER A 92 -5.53 10.61 2.21
C SER A 92 -4.25 11.21 2.79
N LEU A 93 -3.20 10.39 2.96
CA LEU A 93 -1.91 10.85 3.47
C LEU A 93 -1.22 11.83 2.51
N LEU A 94 -1.26 11.56 1.20
CA LEU A 94 -0.76 12.47 0.17
C LEU A 94 -1.50 13.80 0.18
N ASP A 95 -2.80 13.78 0.44
CA ASP A 95 -3.60 15.00 0.55
C ASP A 95 -3.21 15.80 1.80
N GLU A 96 -3.07 15.14 2.96
CA GLU A 96 -2.58 15.78 4.19
C GLU A 96 -1.16 16.36 4.03
N ALA A 97 -0.24 15.62 3.40
CA ALA A 97 1.12 16.09 3.17
C ALA A 97 1.19 17.25 2.15
N GLY A 98 0.37 17.19 1.09
CA GLY A 98 0.29 18.26 0.09
C GLY A 98 -0.45 19.51 0.58
N ALA A 99 -1.39 19.38 1.52
CA ALA A 99 -2.12 20.51 2.10
C ALA A 99 -1.31 21.29 3.15
N ALA A 100 -0.19 20.73 3.63
CA ALA A 100 0.69 21.39 4.59
C ALA A 100 1.75 22.31 3.94
N ALA A 101 1.71 22.50 2.62
CA ALA A 101 2.64 23.32 1.84
C ALA A 101 2.08 24.71 1.49
#